data_AF-A0A927XUP3-F1
#
_entry.id   AF-A0A927XUP3-F1
#
_cell.length_a   1.000
_cell.length_b   1.000
_cell.length_c   1.000
_cell.angle_alpha   90.00
_cell.angle_beta   90.00
_cell.angle_gamma   90.00
#
_symmetry.space_group_name_H-M   'P 1'
#
loop_
_entity.id
_entity.type
_entity.pdbx_description
1 polymer ?
#
loop_
_entity_poly.entity_id
_entity_poly.type
_entity_poly.pdbx_seq_one_letter_code
_entity_poly.pdbx_strand_id
1 'polypeptide(L)'
;MTNRDIFNIWAPRGAKWTQWVRPVPFVALNEGFRGYDICDFTIPNITYIDKLPFNTAIIVDLSDDEGIKEGVALAKLGFRPIPVYNGTEPQEGAMATVDNNVVEFGLIKGAEELQKITIQDDAPPAFLLDSNRMNRYKMNESVFDNSWDIYPQDIPSAKYFLENGIDKIMVVSQKMQRDLKEILYKFQKEGIKILFVKRYEEAKEIVIRKQRG
;
A
#
# COMPACT_ATOMS: atom_id res chain seq x y z
N MET A 1 19.87 7.03 6.86
CA MET A 1 19.12 8.32 6.72
C MET A 1 18.36 8.52 8.03
N THR A 2 17.87 9.71 8.41
CA THR A 2 16.99 9.73 9.60
C THR A 2 15.61 9.17 9.26
N ASN A 3 14.90 8.63 10.25
CA ASN A 3 13.50 8.17 10.11
C ASN A 3 12.60 9.25 9.50
N ARG A 4 12.85 10.52 9.85
CA ARG A 4 12.16 11.68 9.29
C ARG A 4 12.51 11.93 7.83
N ASP A 5 13.77 11.75 7.44
CA ASP A 5 14.18 11.90 6.04
C ASP A 5 13.52 10.83 5.17
N ILE A 6 13.47 9.58 5.66
CA ILE A 6 12.76 8.48 5.01
C ILE A 6 11.29 8.83 4.83
N PHE A 7 10.60 9.26 5.90
CA PHE A 7 9.20 9.70 5.80
C PHE A 7 9.01 10.83 4.76
N ASN A 8 9.89 11.82 4.72
CA ASN A 8 9.78 12.94 3.78
C ASN A 8 9.97 12.53 2.31
N ILE A 9 10.68 11.42 2.04
CA ILE A 9 10.83 10.87 0.68
C ILE A 9 9.51 10.24 0.22
N TRP A 10 8.83 9.53 1.11
CA TRP A 10 7.51 8.95 0.83
C TRP A 10 6.38 9.99 0.84
N ALA A 11 6.50 11.03 1.66
CA ALA A 11 5.51 12.08 1.82
C ALA A 11 6.09 13.48 1.55
N PRO A 12 6.56 13.79 0.32
CA PRO A 12 7.12 15.09 0.00
C PRO A 12 6.06 16.19 0.15
N ARG A 13 6.50 17.36 0.66
CA ARG A 13 5.62 18.51 0.85
C ARG A 13 5.13 19.06 -0.48
N GLY A 14 3.85 19.42 -0.55
CA GLY A 14 3.25 20.05 -1.73
C GLY A 14 2.77 19.08 -2.82
N ALA A 15 3.22 17.83 -2.77
CA ALA A 15 2.72 16.78 -3.64
C ALA A 15 1.30 16.33 -3.25
N LYS A 16 0.50 15.93 -4.25
CA LYS A 16 -0.81 15.35 -4.02
C LYS A 16 -0.70 14.01 -3.29
N TRP A 17 -1.78 13.66 -2.59
CA TRP A 17 -2.01 12.36 -1.95
C TRP A 17 -1.15 12.04 -0.72
N THR A 18 -0.10 12.81 -0.46
CA THR A 18 0.86 12.52 0.62
C THR A 18 0.26 12.65 2.02
N GLN A 19 -0.90 13.31 2.17
CA GLN A 19 -1.64 13.37 3.44
C GLN A 19 -2.20 12.01 3.90
N TRP A 20 -2.26 11.02 3.00
CA TRP A 20 -2.68 9.66 3.32
C TRP A 20 -1.51 8.72 3.63
N VAL A 21 -0.25 9.18 3.53
CA VAL A 21 0.89 8.39 4.04
C VAL A 21 0.76 8.28 5.56
N ARG A 22 0.71 7.06 6.08
CA ARG A 22 0.66 6.84 7.53
C ARG A 22 2.04 7.10 8.14
N PRO A 23 2.17 7.98 9.15
CA PRO A 23 3.47 8.30 9.74
C PRO A 23 3.97 7.23 10.72
N VAL A 24 3.06 6.44 11.31
CA VAL A 24 3.38 5.48 12.38
C VAL A 24 4.48 4.47 11.99
N PRO A 25 4.44 3.83 10.81
CA PRO A 25 5.50 2.90 10.37
C PRO A 25 6.90 3.52 10.26
N PHE A 26 7.00 4.86 10.23
CA PHE A 26 8.28 5.56 10.10
C PHE A 26 8.88 5.95 11.45
N VAL A 27 8.14 5.86 12.56
CA VAL A 27 8.61 6.37 13.86
C VAL A 27 9.77 5.53 14.41
N ALA A 28 9.66 4.21 14.33
CA ALA A 28 10.56 3.27 14.99
C ALA A 28 11.51 2.52 14.05
N LEU A 29 11.64 2.95 12.78
CA LEU A 29 12.49 2.29 11.78
C LEU A 29 13.87 1.95 12.36
N ASN A 30 14.22 0.67 12.32
CA ASN A 30 15.45 0.16 12.89
C ASN A 30 16.44 -0.30 11.80
N GLU A 31 17.29 0.62 11.33
CA GLU A 31 18.36 0.31 10.35
C GLU A 31 19.34 -0.80 10.82
N GLY A 32 19.38 -1.11 12.13
CA GLY A 32 20.28 -2.10 12.74
C GLY A 32 19.72 -3.51 12.88
N PHE A 33 18.54 -3.82 12.32
CA PHE A 33 17.99 -5.17 12.37
C PHE A 33 18.85 -6.15 11.54
N ARG A 34 19.56 -7.05 12.22
CA ARG A 34 20.50 -8.01 11.60
C ARG A 34 19.88 -8.93 10.55
N GLY A 35 18.55 -9.08 10.52
CA GLY A 35 17.87 -9.87 9.49
C GLY A 35 17.86 -9.22 8.10
N TYR A 36 18.15 -7.92 8.00
CA TYR A 36 18.11 -7.18 6.74
C TYR A 36 19.17 -7.62 5.73
N ASP A 37 20.31 -8.14 6.18
CA ASP A 37 21.39 -8.59 5.29
C ASP A 37 20.99 -9.79 4.40
N ILE A 38 19.87 -10.45 4.71
CA ILE A 38 19.36 -11.64 4.00
C ILE A 38 18.12 -11.30 3.15
N CYS A 39 17.51 -10.12 3.33
CA CYS A 39 16.29 -9.74 2.64
C CYS A 39 16.58 -9.26 1.20
N ASP A 40 16.01 -9.93 0.20
CA ASP A 40 16.07 -9.50 -1.20
C ASP A 40 15.09 -8.34 -1.46
N PHE A 41 15.62 -7.21 -1.94
CA PHE A 41 14.86 -6.04 -2.36
C PHE A 41 14.93 -5.81 -3.87
N THR A 42 14.65 -6.85 -4.65
CA THR A 42 14.56 -6.75 -6.10
C THR A 42 13.24 -6.12 -6.54
N ILE A 43 13.32 -5.00 -7.25
CA ILE A 43 12.13 -4.31 -7.79
C ILE A 43 11.52 -5.12 -8.95
N PRO A 44 10.22 -5.48 -8.90
CA PRO A 44 9.58 -6.27 -9.94
C PRO A 44 9.36 -5.46 -11.22
N ASN A 45 9.14 -6.18 -12.33
CA ASN A 45 8.65 -5.59 -13.57
C ASN A 45 7.12 -5.61 -13.56
N ILE A 46 6.50 -4.46 -13.81
CA ILE A 46 5.04 -4.33 -13.94
C ILE A 46 4.61 -4.74 -15.34
N THR A 47 3.72 -5.73 -15.44
CA THR A 47 3.24 -6.28 -16.72
C THR A 47 1.76 -6.00 -17.01
N TYR A 48 1.03 -5.44 -16.04
CA TYR A 48 -0.42 -5.20 -16.14
C TYR A 48 -0.77 -3.73 -16.47
N ILE A 49 0.24 -2.90 -16.76
CA ILE A 49 0.10 -1.50 -17.17
C ILE A 49 0.83 -1.30 -18.49
N ASP A 50 0.10 -1.35 -19.61
CA ASP A 50 0.68 -1.08 -20.94
C ASP A 50 0.75 0.43 -21.26
N LYS A 51 -0.21 1.21 -20.74
CA LYS A 51 -0.28 2.67 -20.88
C LYS A 51 -0.79 3.26 -19.58
N LEU A 52 -0.14 4.32 -19.12
CA LEU A 52 -0.51 5.04 -17.89
C LEU A 52 -1.84 5.75 -18.05
N PRO A 53 -2.90 5.34 -17.33
CA PRO A 53 -4.11 6.12 -17.25
C PRO A 53 -3.93 7.11 -16.10
N PHE A 54 -3.76 8.40 -16.39
CA PHE A 54 -3.74 9.45 -15.38
C PHE A 54 -5.03 9.52 -14.53
N ASN A 55 -6.10 8.83 -14.98
CA ASN A 55 -7.38 8.70 -14.30
C ASN A 55 -7.53 7.46 -13.41
N THR A 56 -6.44 6.74 -13.11
CA THR A 56 -6.48 5.52 -12.29
C THR A 56 -5.68 5.69 -11.00
N ALA A 57 -6.31 5.44 -9.86
CA ALA A 57 -5.60 5.16 -8.62
C ALA A 57 -5.33 3.65 -8.50
N ILE A 58 -4.20 3.29 -7.89
CA ILE A 58 -3.82 1.89 -7.65
C ILE A 58 -3.89 1.61 -6.15
N ILE A 59 -4.43 0.45 -5.78
CA ILE A 59 -4.30 -0.13 -4.44
C ILE A 59 -3.49 -1.41 -4.59
N VAL A 60 -2.28 -1.40 -4.07
CA VAL A 60 -1.42 -2.57 -3.98
C VAL A 60 -1.67 -3.22 -2.62
N ASP A 61 -2.25 -4.41 -2.62
CA ASP A 61 -2.59 -5.19 -1.43
C ASP A 61 -1.86 -6.54 -1.49
N LEU A 62 -0.56 -6.49 -1.20
CA LEU A 62 0.38 -7.62 -1.24
C LEU A 62 0.98 -7.83 0.16
N SER A 63 1.52 -9.01 0.44
CA SER A 63 2.09 -9.34 1.75
C SER A 63 3.44 -8.64 1.97
N ASP A 64 3.69 -8.23 3.21
CA ASP A 64 4.99 -7.77 3.68
C ASP A 64 5.55 -6.60 2.84
N ASP A 65 6.83 -6.66 2.43
CA ASP A 65 7.49 -5.64 1.61
C ASP A 65 7.19 -5.75 0.11
N GLU A 66 6.45 -6.77 -0.34
CA GLU A 66 6.12 -6.93 -1.75
C GLU A 66 5.27 -5.76 -2.27
N GLY A 67 4.39 -5.21 -1.43
CA GLY A 67 3.64 -4.00 -1.77
C GLY A 67 4.54 -2.78 -1.94
N ILE A 68 5.62 -2.70 -1.17
CA ILE A 68 6.61 -1.62 -1.25
C ILE A 68 7.43 -1.74 -2.55
N LYS A 69 7.94 -2.95 -2.86
CA LYS A 69 8.68 -3.21 -4.10
C LYS A 69 7.82 -2.88 -5.33
N GLU A 70 6.57 -3.32 -5.32
CA GLU A 70 5.59 -3.01 -6.37
C GLU A 70 5.34 -1.49 -6.48
N GLY A 71 5.20 -0.80 -5.35
CA GLY A 71 5.05 0.65 -5.29
C GLY A 71 6.23 1.39 -5.93
N VAL A 72 7.47 0.97 -5.64
CA VAL A 72 8.67 1.53 -6.28
C VAL A 72 8.67 1.25 -7.79
N ALA A 73 8.23 0.07 -8.22
CA ALA A 73 8.09 -0.23 -9.65
C ALA A 73 7.04 0.68 -10.32
N LEU A 74 5.90 0.93 -9.66
CA LEU A 74 4.89 1.88 -10.12
C LEU A 74 5.40 3.33 -10.12
N ALA A 75 6.29 3.70 -9.21
CA ALA A 75 6.94 5.01 -9.22
C ALA A 75 7.78 5.24 -10.47
N LYS A 76 8.49 4.21 -10.95
CA LYS A 76 9.22 4.26 -12.24
C LYS A 76 8.28 4.48 -13.42
N LEU A 77 7.01 4.10 -13.28
CA LEU A 77 5.95 4.37 -14.23
C LEU A 77 5.21 5.69 -13.94
N GLY A 78 5.64 6.52 -12.99
CA GLY A 78 5.04 7.83 -12.76
C GLY A 78 3.81 7.85 -11.85
N PHE A 79 3.56 6.77 -11.10
CA PHE A 79 2.63 6.82 -9.96
C PHE A 79 3.33 7.37 -8.71
N ARG A 80 2.55 7.86 -7.75
CA ARG A 80 3.04 8.23 -6.43
C ARG A 80 2.73 7.14 -5.41
N PRO A 81 3.73 6.44 -4.87
CA PRO A 81 3.51 5.45 -3.82
C PRO A 81 3.07 6.12 -2.52
N ILE A 82 2.02 5.60 -1.90
CA ILE A 82 1.43 6.09 -0.64
C ILE A 82 1.38 4.94 0.37
N PRO A 83 2.40 4.80 1.24
CA PRO A 83 2.40 3.76 2.27
C PRO A 83 1.27 3.95 3.29
N VAL A 84 0.42 2.93 3.41
CA VAL A 84 -0.67 2.88 4.39
C VAL A 84 -0.54 1.56 5.16
N TYR A 85 0.54 1.44 5.93
CA TYR A 85 0.83 0.27 6.76
C TYR A 85 0.47 0.52 8.23
N ASN A 86 0.33 -0.56 8.99
CA ASN A 86 0.38 -0.49 10.45
C ASN A 86 1.87 -0.34 10.87
N GLY A 87 2.12 0.31 12.00
CA GLY A 87 3.46 0.39 12.60
C GLY A 87 3.41 0.12 14.10
N THR A 88 2.43 -0.68 14.53
CA THR A 88 2.30 -1.08 15.93
C THR A 88 3.20 -2.29 16.17
N GLU A 89 4.21 -2.09 17.01
CA GLU A 89 5.19 -3.11 17.35
C GLU A 89 4.69 -4.05 18.46
N PRO A 90 4.97 -5.37 18.36
CA PRO A 90 4.79 -6.29 19.47
C PRO A 90 5.75 -5.97 20.62
N GLN A 91 5.44 -6.50 21.82
CA GLN A 91 6.43 -6.55 22.90
C GLN A 91 7.60 -7.46 22.49
N GLU A 92 8.80 -7.16 23.00
CA GLU A 92 10.00 -7.95 22.71
C GLU A 92 9.77 -9.43 23.07
N GLY A 93 10.04 -10.33 22.11
CA GLY A 93 9.84 -11.77 22.26
C GLY A 93 8.43 -12.29 21.96
N ALA A 94 7.45 -11.42 21.66
CA ALA A 94 6.12 -11.84 21.21
C ALA A 94 6.10 -12.12 19.70
N MET A 95 5.32 -13.13 19.28
CA MET A 95 5.05 -13.36 17.86
C MET A 95 3.95 -12.39 17.42
N ALA A 96 4.12 -11.66 16.31
CA ALA A 96 3.08 -10.78 15.77
C ALA A 96 2.32 -11.44 14.61
N THR A 97 1.10 -10.99 14.36
CA THR A 97 0.28 -11.47 13.23
C THR A 97 0.74 -10.89 11.89
N VAL A 98 1.40 -9.72 11.93
CA VAL A 98 2.08 -9.04 10.84
C VAL A 98 3.52 -8.74 11.27
N ASP A 99 4.50 -9.10 10.43
CA ASP A 99 5.91 -8.80 10.69
C ASP A 99 6.28 -7.42 10.14
N ASN A 100 6.29 -6.42 11.03
CA ASN A 100 6.64 -5.06 10.65
C ASN A 100 8.12 -4.92 10.26
N ASN A 101 9.03 -5.78 10.72
CA ASN A 101 10.47 -5.61 10.42
C ASN A 101 10.75 -5.65 8.93
N VAL A 102 10.06 -6.54 8.20
CA VAL A 102 10.17 -6.66 6.73
C VAL A 102 9.61 -5.42 6.04
N VAL A 103 8.47 -4.90 6.54
CA VAL A 103 7.87 -3.64 6.04
C VAL A 103 8.83 -2.46 6.29
N GLU A 104 9.40 -2.33 7.48
CA GLU A 104 10.37 -1.29 7.83
C GLU A 104 11.60 -1.32 6.91
N PHE A 105 12.17 -2.51 6.69
CA PHE A 105 13.24 -2.71 5.73
C PHE A 105 12.85 -2.22 4.34
N GLY A 106 11.66 -2.62 3.88
CA GLY A 106 11.12 -2.20 2.60
C GLY A 106 10.94 -0.69 2.51
N LEU A 107 10.51 -0.01 3.58
CA LEU A 107 10.35 1.45 3.59
C LEU A 107 11.70 2.16 3.50
N ILE A 108 12.74 1.65 4.17
CA ILE A 108 14.11 2.15 4.09
C ILE A 108 14.66 1.99 2.66
N LYS A 109 14.62 0.75 2.12
CA LYS A 109 15.14 0.45 0.78
C LYS A 109 14.33 1.09 -0.33
N GLY A 110 13.01 1.16 -0.18
CA GLY A 110 12.14 1.87 -1.08
C GLY A 110 12.44 3.36 -1.10
N ALA A 111 12.76 3.99 0.04
CA ALA A 111 13.19 5.38 0.07
C ALA A 111 14.53 5.60 -0.65
N GLU A 112 15.51 4.70 -0.48
CA GLU A 112 16.77 4.74 -1.22
C GLU A 112 16.55 4.69 -2.75
N GLU A 113 15.61 3.87 -3.22
CA GLU A 113 15.24 3.78 -4.64
C GLU A 113 14.44 5.00 -5.12
N LEU A 114 13.48 5.49 -4.33
CA LEU A 114 12.63 6.62 -4.69
C LEU A 114 13.40 7.93 -4.87
N GLN A 115 14.50 8.13 -4.13
CA GLN A 115 15.39 9.28 -4.35
C GLN A 115 15.96 9.34 -5.78
N LYS A 116 16.01 8.21 -6.48
CA LYS A 116 16.54 8.09 -7.84
C LYS A 116 15.46 8.33 -8.91
N ILE A 117 14.19 8.54 -8.51
CA ILE A 117 13.03 8.63 -9.39
C ILE A 117 12.42 10.03 -9.27
N THR A 118 12.13 10.67 -10.41
CA THR A 118 11.37 11.93 -10.43
C THR A 118 9.88 11.62 -10.57
N ILE A 119 9.09 12.02 -9.57
CA ILE A 119 7.63 11.82 -9.53
C ILE A 119 6.94 13.19 -9.58
N GLN A 120 6.10 13.42 -10.59
CA GLN A 120 5.36 14.67 -10.78
C GLN A 120 4.39 14.95 -9.64
N ASP A 121 4.33 16.16 -9.10
CA ASP A 121 3.53 16.53 -7.92
C ASP A 121 2.05 16.13 -7.98
N ASP A 122 1.48 16.03 -9.19
CA ASP A 122 0.10 15.61 -9.46
C ASP A 122 -0.06 14.15 -9.87
N ALA A 123 1.02 13.36 -9.85
CA ALA A 123 1.03 11.94 -10.18
C ALA A 123 -0.11 11.17 -9.49
N PRO A 124 -0.78 10.24 -10.20
CA PRO A 124 -1.85 9.44 -9.62
C PRO A 124 -1.32 8.56 -8.47
N PRO A 125 -2.14 8.28 -7.44
CA PRO A 125 -1.67 7.57 -6.27
C PRO A 125 -1.62 6.06 -6.47
N ALA A 126 -0.65 5.42 -5.83
CA ALA A 126 -0.56 3.98 -5.60
C ALA A 126 -0.52 3.72 -4.08
N PHE A 127 -1.67 3.42 -3.49
CA PHE A 127 -1.78 3.10 -2.06
C PHE A 127 -1.21 1.71 -1.78
N LEU A 128 -0.29 1.62 -0.84
CA LEU A 128 0.41 0.40 -0.50
C LEU A 128 -0.11 -0.12 0.84
N LEU A 129 -0.71 -1.31 0.80
CA LEU A 129 -1.28 -2.02 1.92
C LEU A 129 -0.58 -3.35 2.11
N ASP A 130 -0.59 -3.83 3.36
CA ASP A 130 -0.21 -5.20 3.66
C ASP A 130 -1.42 -6.12 3.66
N SER A 131 -1.40 -7.15 2.82
CA SER A 131 -2.45 -8.17 2.78
C SER A 131 -2.49 -9.07 4.02
N ASN A 132 -1.37 -9.17 4.75
CA ASN A 132 -1.28 -9.87 6.02
C ASN A 132 -2.06 -9.17 7.14
N ARG A 133 -2.50 -7.92 6.95
CA ARG A 133 -3.39 -7.21 7.91
C ARG A 133 -4.66 -7.98 8.22
N MET A 134 -5.11 -8.86 7.32
CA MET A 134 -6.32 -9.66 7.48
C MET A 134 -6.07 -10.97 8.24
N ASN A 135 -4.83 -11.29 8.62
CA ASN A 135 -4.47 -12.51 9.35
C ASN A 135 -4.85 -12.34 10.83
N ARG A 136 -6.05 -12.80 11.19
CA ARG A 136 -6.50 -12.86 12.58
C ARG A 136 -6.32 -14.27 13.12
N TYR A 137 -5.33 -14.43 13.99
CA TYR A 137 -5.12 -15.70 14.70
C TYR A 137 -6.05 -15.73 15.92
N LYS A 138 -6.61 -16.91 16.23
CA LYS A 138 -7.35 -17.09 17.50
C LYS A 138 -6.33 -16.96 18.63
N MET A 139 -6.57 -16.02 19.56
CA MET A 139 -5.71 -15.75 20.71
C MET A 139 -5.25 -17.04 21.40
N ASN A 140 -4.01 -17.43 21.14
CA ASN A 140 -3.16 -18.15 22.06
C ASN A 140 -2.32 -17.09 22.78
N GLU A 141 -2.02 -17.30 24.07
CA GLU A 141 -1.45 -16.29 24.99
C GLU A 141 -0.08 -15.70 24.58
N SER A 142 0.48 -16.12 23.43
CA SER A 142 1.81 -15.76 22.94
C SER A 142 1.82 -14.99 21.61
N VAL A 143 0.66 -14.64 21.04
CA VAL A 143 0.56 -13.90 19.76
C VAL A 143 0.01 -12.49 19.97
N PHE A 144 0.78 -11.49 19.58
CA PHE A 144 0.39 -10.08 19.51
C PHE A 144 -0.43 -9.81 18.26
N ASP A 145 -1.68 -9.40 18.43
CA ASP A 145 -2.59 -9.09 17.32
C ASP A 145 -2.40 -7.65 16.83
N ASN A 146 -1.59 -7.49 15.78
CA ASN A 146 -1.45 -6.24 15.02
C ASN A 146 -2.19 -6.28 13.67
N SER A 147 -3.17 -7.17 13.54
CA SER A 147 -4.11 -7.16 12.41
C SER A 147 -4.94 -5.88 12.42
N TRP A 148 -5.36 -5.42 11.24
CA TRP A 148 -6.14 -4.19 11.13
C TRP A 148 -6.97 -4.19 9.85
N ASP A 149 -8.14 -3.53 9.90
CA ASP A 149 -8.97 -3.30 8.72
C ASP A 149 -8.68 -1.90 8.17
N ILE A 150 -8.76 -1.75 6.84
CA ILE A 150 -8.82 -0.42 6.24
C ILE A 150 -10.24 0.15 6.32
N TYR A 151 -10.34 1.44 6.60
CA TYR A 151 -11.59 2.17 6.72
C TYR A 151 -11.70 3.29 5.67
N PRO A 152 -12.91 3.82 5.40
CA PRO A 152 -13.10 4.87 4.40
C PRO A 152 -12.25 6.14 4.61
N GLN A 153 -11.83 6.45 5.83
CA GLN A 153 -10.97 7.59 6.14
C GLN A 153 -9.48 7.36 5.84
N ASP A 154 -9.07 6.11 5.62
CA ASP A 154 -7.66 5.76 5.37
C ASP A 154 -7.23 6.02 3.92
N ILE A 155 -8.19 6.27 3.04
CA ILE A 155 -7.98 6.65 1.64
C ILE A 155 -8.88 7.82 1.25
N PRO A 156 -8.63 8.54 0.15
CA PRO A 156 -9.54 9.57 -0.34
C PRO A 156 -10.94 9.03 -0.61
N SER A 157 -11.96 9.87 -0.39
CA SER A 157 -13.34 9.50 -0.74
C SER A 157 -13.52 9.37 -2.25
N ALA A 158 -14.54 8.63 -2.69
CA ALA A 158 -14.86 8.49 -4.11
C ALA A 158 -15.11 9.86 -4.78
N LYS A 159 -15.86 10.74 -4.10
CA LYS A 159 -16.04 12.13 -4.54
C LYS A 159 -14.69 12.86 -4.72
N TYR A 160 -13.77 12.75 -3.76
CA TYR A 160 -12.46 13.40 -3.86
C TYR A 160 -11.64 12.84 -5.04
N PHE A 161 -11.68 11.53 -5.28
CA PHE A 161 -11.06 10.92 -6.45
C PHE A 161 -11.62 11.48 -7.75
N LEU A 162 -12.94 11.50 -7.91
CA LEU A 162 -13.62 12.02 -9.11
C LEU A 162 -13.30 13.50 -9.35
N GLU A 163 -13.33 14.33 -8.31
CA GLU A 163 -12.97 15.75 -8.38
C GLU A 163 -11.50 15.98 -8.78
N ASN A 164 -10.64 14.98 -8.56
CA ASN A 164 -9.24 14.99 -8.96
C ASN A 164 -8.96 14.16 -10.23
N GLY A 165 -10.01 13.83 -11.01
CA GLY A 165 -9.87 13.16 -12.31
C GLY A 165 -9.62 11.66 -12.24
N ILE A 166 -9.74 11.04 -11.06
CA ILE A 166 -9.62 9.59 -10.87
C ILE A 166 -11.02 8.97 -10.94
N ASP A 167 -11.30 8.25 -12.03
CA ASP A 167 -12.56 7.54 -12.27
C ASP A 167 -12.42 6.01 -12.21
N LYS A 168 -11.19 5.53 -11.99
CA LYS A 168 -10.85 4.11 -11.88
C LYS A 168 -10.02 3.84 -10.64
N ILE A 169 -10.27 2.69 -10.01
CA ILE A 169 -9.38 2.10 -9.03
C ILE A 169 -8.97 0.72 -9.51
N MET A 170 -7.66 0.50 -9.62
CA MET A 170 -7.07 -0.81 -9.89
C MET A 170 -6.55 -1.42 -8.59
N VAL A 171 -7.01 -2.62 -8.27
CA VAL A 171 -6.53 -3.36 -7.10
C VAL A 171 -5.59 -4.47 -7.56
N VAL A 172 -4.34 -4.42 -7.10
CA VAL A 172 -3.31 -5.42 -7.33
C VAL A 172 -3.19 -6.28 -6.08
N SER A 173 -3.66 -7.53 -6.14
CA SER A 173 -3.64 -8.43 -4.98
C SER A 173 -3.77 -9.89 -5.37
N GLN A 174 -3.38 -10.81 -4.49
CA GLN A 174 -3.68 -12.24 -4.68
C GLN A 174 -5.18 -12.55 -4.58
N LYS A 175 -5.90 -11.81 -3.74
CA LYS A 175 -7.35 -11.94 -3.54
C LYS A 175 -7.94 -10.61 -3.09
N MET A 176 -9.15 -10.29 -3.54
CA MET A 176 -9.85 -9.11 -3.03
C MET A 176 -10.29 -9.32 -1.57
N GLN A 177 -9.67 -8.58 -0.65
CA GLN A 177 -9.95 -8.62 0.79
C GLN A 177 -11.33 -8.05 1.14
N ARG A 178 -11.86 -8.46 2.30
CA ARG A 178 -13.23 -8.12 2.72
C ARG A 178 -13.40 -6.63 2.98
N ASP A 179 -12.48 -6.05 3.73
CA ASP A 179 -12.45 -4.62 4.08
C ASP A 179 -12.44 -3.73 2.83
N LEU A 180 -11.59 -4.05 1.85
CA LEU A 180 -11.55 -3.37 0.56
C LEU A 180 -12.86 -3.52 -0.22
N LYS A 181 -13.48 -4.70 -0.24
CA LYS A 181 -14.79 -4.88 -0.91
C LYS A 181 -15.85 -3.95 -0.34
N GLU A 182 -15.88 -3.75 0.98
CA GLU A 182 -16.88 -2.91 1.63
C GLU A 182 -16.71 -1.43 1.25
N ILE A 183 -15.46 -0.95 1.15
CA ILE A 183 -15.16 0.42 0.70
C ILE A 183 -15.42 0.57 -0.79
N LEU A 184 -14.83 -0.29 -1.61
CA LEU A 184 -14.89 -0.20 -3.07
C LEU A 184 -16.29 -0.43 -3.61
N TYR A 185 -17.15 -1.17 -2.91
CA TYR A 185 -18.58 -1.25 -3.25
C TYR A 185 -19.25 0.13 -3.21
N LYS A 186 -18.95 0.97 -2.22
CA LYS A 186 -19.50 2.33 -2.14
C LYS A 186 -18.97 3.19 -3.28
N PHE A 187 -17.68 3.08 -3.57
CA PHE A 187 -17.02 3.84 -4.64
C PHE A 187 -17.59 3.49 -6.01
N GLN A 188 -17.85 2.21 -6.25
CA GLN A 188 -18.53 1.75 -7.45
C GLN A 188 -19.93 2.35 -7.61
N LYS A 189 -20.69 2.51 -6.52
CA LYS A 189 -22.01 3.17 -6.56
C LYS A 189 -21.92 4.66 -6.86
N GLU A 190 -20.77 5.27 -6.56
CA GLU A 190 -20.47 6.68 -6.85
C GLU A 190 -19.85 6.88 -8.24
N GLY A 191 -19.69 5.81 -9.03
CA GLY A 191 -19.27 5.88 -10.43
C GLY A 191 -17.81 5.54 -10.69
N ILE A 192 -17.04 5.10 -9.68
CA ILE A 192 -15.66 4.63 -9.87
C ILE A 192 -15.66 3.21 -10.44
N LYS A 193 -14.96 2.99 -11.54
CA LYS A 193 -14.75 1.65 -12.12
C LYS A 193 -13.70 0.89 -11.33
N ILE A 194 -13.96 -0.38 -11.04
CA ILE A 194 -13.03 -1.23 -10.30
C ILE A 194 -12.36 -2.21 -11.25
N LEU A 195 -11.03 -2.16 -11.31
CA LEU A 195 -10.21 -3.17 -11.97
C LEU A 195 -9.55 -4.04 -10.91
N PHE A 196 -9.40 -5.33 -11.20
CA PHE A 196 -8.67 -6.27 -10.38
C PHE A 196 -7.56 -6.93 -11.19
N VAL A 197 -6.37 -6.92 -10.61
CA VAL A 197 -5.18 -7.60 -11.10
C VAL A 197 -4.81 -8.63 -10.05
N LYS A 198 -4.92 -9.91 -10.42
CA LYS A 198 -4.22 -10.94 -9.67
C LYS A 198 -2.77 -10.92 -10.13
N ARG A 199 -1.81 -10.82 -9.21
CA ARG A 199 -0.39 -10.55 -9.54
C ARG A 199 0.09 -11.37 -10.75
N TYR A 200 0.72 -10.69 -11.72
CA TYR A 200 1.18 -11.22 -13.02
C TYR A 200 0.08 -11.61 -14.04
N GLU A 201 -1.20 -11.39 -13.73
CA GLU A 201 -2.30 -11.53 -14.68
C GLU A 201 -2.71 -10.16 -15.26
N GLU A 202 -3.49 -10.18 -16.34
CA GLU A 202 -4.08 -8.98 -16.92
C GLU A 202 -5.15 -8.35 -16.01
N ALA A 203 -5.25 -7.02 -16.05
CA ALA A 203 -6.28 -6.28 -15.35
C ALA A 203 -7.67 -6.58 -15.93
N LYS A 204 -8.63 -6.90 -15.06
CA LYS A 204 -10.03 -7.15 -15.43
C LYS A 204 -10.95 -6.19 -14.71
N GLU A 205 -11.86 -5.57 -15.44
CA GLU A 205 -12.96 -4.83 -14.80
C GLU A 205 -13.86 -5.82 -14.06
N ILE A 206 -14.21 -5.49 -12.82
CA ILE A 206 -15.05 -6.32 -11.96
C ILE A 206 -16.20 -5.52 -11.37
N VAL A 207 -17.29 -6.22 -11.07
CA VAL A 207 -18.42 -5.66 -10.33
C VAL A 207 -18.43 -6.22 -8.92
N ILE A 208 -18.20 -5.35 -7.93
CA ILE A 208 -18.31 -5.68 -6.52
C ILE A 208 -19.79 -5.78 -6.15
N ARG A 209 -20.17 -6.92 -5.58
CA ARG A 209 -21.51 -7.17 -5.07
C ARG A 209 -21.58 -6.79 -3.59
N LYS A 210 -22.74 -6.32 -3.15
CA LYS A 210 -23.01 -6.04 -1.73
C LYS A 210 -22.76 -7.30 -0.91
N GLN A 211 -21.91 -7.22 0.11
CA GLN A 211 -21.77 -8.32 1.06
C GLN A 211 -23.03 -8.42 1.93
N ARG A 212 -23.56 -9.64 2.08
CA ARG A 212 -24.56 -9.94 3.11
C ARG A 212 -23.77 -10.20 4.39
N GLY A 213 -24.06 -9.40 5.43
CA GLY A 213 -23.49 -9.58 6.75
C GLY A 213 -23.98 -10.86 7.41
#